data_AF-A0A6B3I064-F1
#
_entry.id   AF-A0A6B3I064-F1
#
_cell.length_a   1.000
_cell.length_b   1.000
_cell.length_c   1.000
_cell.angle_alpha   90.00
_cell.angle_beta   90.00
_cell.angle_gamma   90.00
#
_symmetry.space_group_name_H-M   'P 1'
#
loop_
_entity.id
_entity.type
_entity.pdbx_description
1 polymer ?
#
loop_
_entity_poly.entity_id
_entity_poly.type
_entity_poly.pdbx_seq_one_letter_code
_entity_poly.pdbx_strand_id
1 'polypeptide(L)'
;PSGLLTPASWVAMAAQRYLHTYGLGPEVFGHVAVVDRRHAARNPAAYFHGKPITLADHAASRWIVEPLRLLDCCQETDGGQALVVTSVERAR
;
A
#
# COMPACT_ATOMS: atom_id res chain seq x y z
N PRO A 1 -11.78 -1.85 25.96
CA PRO A 1 -10.85 -1.35 24.92
C PRO A 1 -11.63 -0.95 23.65
N SER A 2 -11.22 0.12 22.96
CA SER A 2 -11.98 0.79 21.87
C SER A 2 -11.99 0.09 20.51
N GLY A 3 -11.47 -1.14 20.39
CA GLY A 3 -11.50 -1.92 19.15
C GLY A 3 -10.45 -1.54 18.08
N LEU A 4 -9.58 -0.57 18.34
CA LEU A 4 -8.47 -0.16 17.45
C LEU A 4 -7.27 -1.10 17.58
N LEU A 5 -7.36 -2.30 17.02
CA LEU A 5 -6.39 -3.38 17.23
C LEU A 5 -5.52 -3.70 16.01
N THR A 6 -5.77 -3.10 14.85
CA THR A 6 -5.03 -3.40 13.61
C THR A 6 -4.33 -2.16 13.06
N PRO A 7 -3.17 -2.29 12.39
CA PRO A 7 -2.53 -1.17 11.72
C PRO A 7 -3.47 -0.46 10.72
N ALA A 8 -4.27 -1.24 9.99
CA ALA A 8 -5.28 -0.69 9.08
C ALA A 8 -6.29 0.20 9.82
N SER A 9 -6.74 -0.17 11.03
CA SER A 9 -7.66 0.65 11.82
C SER A 9 -7.03 1.96 12.29
N TRP A 10 -5.72 1.98 12.60
CA TRP A 10 -5.01 3.19 13.00
C TRP A 10 -4.79 4.14 11.81
N VAL A 11 -4.37 3.59 10.67
CA VAL A 11 -4.16 4.38 9.44
C VAL A 11 -5.48 4.91 8.90
N ALA A 12 -6.57 4.14 8.98
CA ALA A 12 -7.89 4.56 8.53
C ALA A 12 -8.37 5.84 9.24
N MET A 13 -8.06 6.01 10.53
CA MET A 13 -8.38 7.25 11.26
C MET A 13 -7.68 8.47 10.66
N ALA A 14 -6.39 8.35 10.32
CA ALA A 14 -5.64 9.41 9.67
C ALA A 14 -6.15 9.66 8.24
N ALA A 15 -6.45 8.60 7.49
CA ALA A 15 -6.99 8.68 6.14
C ALA A 15 -8.36 9.36 6.10
N GLN A 16 -9.28 9.03 7.02
CA GLN A 16 -10.56 9.72 7.16
C GLN A 16 -10.37 11.23 7.39
N ARG A 17 -9.46 11.60 8.29
CA ARG A 17 -9.18 13.02 8.56
C ARG A 17 -8.62 13.72 7.33
N TYR A 18 -7.74 13.06 6.57
CA TYR A 18 -7.20 13.57 5.32
C TYR A 18 -8.31 13.83 4.29
N LEU A 19 -9.15 12.82 4.02
CA LEU A 19 -10.26 12.94 3.09
C LEU A 19 -11.21 14.08 3.47
N HIS A 20 -11.58 14.17 4.75
CA HIS A 20 -12.41 15.26 5.27
C HIS A 20 -11.76 16.64 5.10
N THR A 21 -10.47 16.76 5.43
CA THR A 21 -9.75 18.05 5.40
C THR A 21 -9.66 18.62 3.98
N TYR A 22 -9.51 17.74 2.98
CA TYR A 22 -9.31 18.14 1.59
C TYR A 22 -10.53 17.93 0.70
N GLY A 23 -11.67 17.50 1.25
CA GLY A 23 -12.91 17.28 0.50
C GLY A 23 -12.78 16.20 -0.57
N LEU A 24 -12.03 15.15 -0.29
CA LEU A 24 -11.73 14.05 -1.23
C LEU A 24 -12.56 12.80 -0.89
N GLY A 25 -12.79 11.95 -1.89
CA GLY A 25 -13.32 10.60 -1.71
C GLY A 25 -12.21 9.53 -1.65
N PRO A 26 -12.51 8.33 -1.13
CA PRO A 26 -11.52 7.25 -0.96
C PRO A 26 -10.92 6.74 -2.28
N GLU A 27 -11.57 6.97 -3.42
CA GLU A 27 -11.11 6.61 -4.76
C GLU A 27 -9.72 7.18 -5.10
N VAL A 28 -9.32 8.28 -4.45
CA VAL A 28 -7.99 8.88 -4.66
C VAL A 28 -6.85 7.93 -4.27
N PHE A 29 -7.08 7.04 -3.31
CA PHE A 29 -6.07 6.08 -2.86
C PHE A 29 -5.80 4.98 -3.91
N GLY A 30 -6.80 4.64 -4.72
CA GLY A 30 -6.66 3.61 -5.76
C GLY A 30 -5.58 3.91 -6.79
N HIS A 31 -5.29 5.19 -7.05
CA HIS A 31 -4.20 5.59 -7.95
C HIS A 31 -2.83 5.12 -7.47
N VAL A 32 -2.59 5.14 -6.15
CA VAL A 32 -1.35 4.64 -5.54
C VAL A 32 -1.26 3.12 -5.71
N ALA A 33 -2.33 2.40 -5.35
CA ALA A 33 -2.37 0.94 -5.50
C ALA A 33 -2.12 0.48 -6.95
N VAL A 34 -2.71 1.17 -7.92
CA VAL A 34 -2.54 0.84 -9.35
C VAL A 34 -1.11 1.09 -9.83
N VAL A 35 -0.48 2.22 -9.46
CA VAL A 35 0.89 2.50 -9.91
C VAL A 35 1.90 1.55 -9.25
N ASP A 36 1.72 1.24 -7.97
CA ASP A 36 2.56 0.28 -7.25
C ASP A 36 2.47 -1.10 -7.88
N ARG A 37 1.24 -1.55 -8.19
CA ARG A 37 1.01 -2.83 -8.86
C ARG A 37 1.52 -2.86 -10.29
N ARG A 38 1.51 -1.73 -11.02
CA ARG A 38 2.13 -1.62 -12.35
C ARG A 38 3.65 -1.77 -12.27
N HIS A 39 4.30 -1.23 -11.24
CA HIS A 39 5.74 -1.43 -11.03
C HIS A 39 6.03 -2.88 -10.61
N ALA A 40 5.29 -3.41 -9.65
CA ALA A 40 5.42 -4.79 -9.18
C ALA A 40 5.21 -5.81 -10.30
N ALA A 41 4.23 -5.60 -11.18
CA ALA A 41 3.95 -6.51 -12.30
C ALA A 41 5.12 -6.68 -13.28
N ARG A 42 6.05 -5.72 -13.33
CA ARG A 42 7.25 -5.73 -14.19
C ARG A 42 8.53 -6.15 -13.45
N ASN A 43 8.43 -6.46 -12.16
CA ASN A 43 9.56 -6.90 -11.34
C ASN A 43 9.45 -8.41 -11.06
N PRO A 44 10.35 -9.25 -11.60
CA PRO A 44 10.36 -10.69 -11.34
C PRO A 44 10.48 -11.08 -9.86
N ALA A 45 11.02 -10.20 -9.02
CA ALA A 45 11.15 -10.43 -7.57
C ALA A 45 9.90 -10.05 -6.76
N ALA A 46 8.90 -9.41 -7.38
CA ALA A 46 7.69 -8.99 -6.67
C ALA A 46 6.68 -10.14 -6.52
N TYR A 47 6.00 -10.21 -5.37
CA TYR A 47 4.94 -11.20 -5.12
C TYR A 47 3.81 -11.15 -6.18
N PHE A 48 3.50 -9.96 -6.68
CA PHE A 48 2.50 -9.73 -7.74
C PHE A 48 3.11 -9.58 -9.15
N HIS A 49 4.27 -10.20 -9.41
CA HIS A 49 4.85 -10.22 -10.76
C HIS A 49 3.86 -10.74 -11.80
N GLY A 50 3.76 -10.07 -12.96
CA GLY A 50 2.80 -10.38 -14.01
C GLY A 50 1.31 -10.13 -13.67
N LYS A 51 1.01 -9.53 -12.51
CA LYS A 51 -0.36 -9.31 -12.02
C LYS A 51 -0.63 -7.82 -11.81
N PRO A 52 -0.91 -7.01 -12.85
CA PRO A 52 -1.35 -5.63 -12.68
C PRO A 52 -2.79 -5.58 -12.12
N ILE A 53 -3.24 -4.39 -11.71
CA ILE A 53 -4.64 -4.08 -11.39
C ILE A 53 -5.04 -2.76 -12.03
N THR A 54 -6.35 -2.54 -12.14
CA THR A 54 -6.98 -1.30 -12.58
C THR A 54 -7.62 -0.56 -11.40
N LEU A 55 -8.05 0.68 -11.63
CA LEU A 55 -8.85 1.42 -10.63
C LEU A 55 -10.20 0.73 -10.36
N ALA A 56 -10.77 0.05 -11.35
CA ALA A 56 -12.00 -0.72 -11.19
C ALA A 56 -11.77 -1.92 -10.25
N ASP A 57 -10.63 -2.61 -10.37
CA ASP A 57 -10.28 -3.72 -9.47
C ASP A 57 -10.11 -3.21 -8.02
N HIS A 58 -9.46 -2.06 -7.84
CA HIS A 58 -9.34 -1.41 -6.53
C HIS A 58 -10.72 -1.08 -5.95
N ALA A 59 -11.57 -0.39 -6.70
CA ALA A 59 -12.92 -0.01 -6.28
C ALA A 59 -13.83 -1.22 -5.99
N ALA A 60 -13.63 -2.33 -6.72
CA ALA A 60 -14.36 -3.58 -6.49
C ALA A 60 -13.82 -4.39 -5.30
N SER A 61 -12.60 -4.10 -4.83
CA SER A 61 -12.01 -4.83 -3.71
C SER A 61 -12.74 -4.55 -2.39
N ARG A 62 -12.89 -5.58 -1.55
CA ARG A 62 -13.67 -5.51 -0.31
C ARG A 62 -13.10 -4.45 0.65
N TRP A 63 -13.96 -3.88 1.49
CA TRP A 63 -13.52 -3.08 2.63
C TRP A 63 -12.75 -3.93 3.64
N ILE A 64 -11.69 -3.36 4.21
CA ILE A 64 -11.04 -3.87 5.42
C ILE A 64 -11.51 -3.03 6.61
N VAL A 65 -11.40 -1.72 6.48
CA VAL A 65 -11.91 -0.72 7.42
C VAL A 65 -12.00 0.59 6.65
N GLU A 66 -13.16 1.24 6.64
CA GLU A 66 -13.33 2.47 5.87
C GLU A 66 -12.34 3.56 6.37
N PRO A 67 -11.57 4.20 5.47
CA PRO A 67 -11.75 4.32 4.02
C PRO A 67 -10.78 3.45 3.19
N LEU A 68 -10.21 2.39 3.78
CA LEU A 68 -9.22 1.52 3.18
C LEU A 68 -9.83 0.19 2.71
N ARG A 69 -9.67 -0.11 1.43
CA ARG A 69 -10.02 -1.38 0.80
C ARG A 69 -8.88 -2.38 0.91
N LEU A 70 -9.16 -3.64 0.55
CA LEU A 70 -8.17 -4.72 0.55
C LEU A 70 -6.92 -4.35 -0.25
N LEU A 71 -7.09 -3.69 -1.40
CA LEU A 71 -5.97 -3.31 -2.26
C LEU A 71 -5.23 -2.04 -1.80
N ASP A 72 -5.67 -1.37 -0.74
CA ASP A 72 -4.90 -0.34 -0.03
C ASP A 72 -3.96 -0.92 1.03
N CYS A 73 -4.09 -2.22 1.32
CA CYS A 73 -3.33 -2.92 2.36
C CYS A 73 -2.29 -3.85 1.72
N CYS A 74 -1.04 -3.80 2.19
CA CYS A 74 -0.04 -4.77 1.80
C CYS A 74 -0.35 -6.17 2.35
N GLN A 75 0.34 -7.18 1.80
CA GLN A 75 0.39 -8.51 2.38
C GLN A 75 1.68 -8.66 3.18
N GLU A 76 1.64 -9.51 4.20
CA GLU A 76 2.82 -10.01 4.86
C GLU A 76 3.62 -10.91 3.91
N THR A 77 4.94 -10.96 4.09
CA THR A 77 5.83 -11.78 3.24
C THR A 77 7.00 -12.29 4.07
N ASP A 78 7.38 -13.54 3.83
CA ASP A 78 8.58 -14.14 4.40
C ASP A 78 9.79 -13.80 3.53
N GLY A 79 10.86 -13.27 4.14
CA GLY A 79 12.06 -12.89 3.40
C GLY A 79 13.17 -12.30 4.26
N GLY A 80 14.30 -12.00 3.63
CA GLY A 80 15.45 -11.34 4.25
C GLY A 80 16.12 -10.36 3.29
N GLN A 81 16.56 -9.22 3.81
CA GLN A 81 17.25 -8.16 3.06
C GLN A 81 18.42 -7.63 3.90
N ALA A 82 19.57 -7.39 3.27
CA ALA A 82 20.73 -6.75 3.89
C ALA A 82 21.22 -5.57 3.04
N LEU A 83 21.82 -4.57 3.68
CA LEU A 83 22.46 -3.42 3.05
C LEU A 83 23.84 -3.23 3.69
N VAL A 84 24.89 -3.05 2.89
CA VAL A 84 26.24 -2.75 3.38
C VAL A 84 26.53 -1.27 3.15
N VAL A 85 26.90 -0.56 4.21
CA VAL A 85 27.21 0.87 4.17
C VAL A 85 28.68 1.09 4.48
N THR A 86 29.34 1.96 3.71
CA THR A 86 30.76 2.29 3.89
C THR A 86 31.05 3.72 3.46
N SER A 87 32.28 4.21 3.69
CA SER A 87 32.66 5.56 3.24
C SER A 87 32.75 5.64 1.72
N VAL A 88 32.66 6.85 1.15
CA VAL A 88 32.75 7.04 -0.32
C VAL A 88 34.09 6.52 -0.84
N GLU A 89 35.17 6.71 -0.08
CA GLU A 89 36.51 6.24 -0.43
C GLU A 89 36.59 4.72 -0.51
N ARG A 90 35.86 4.00 0.35
CA ARG A 90 35.83 2.53 0.37
C ARG A 90 34.80 1.93 -0.61
N ALA A 91 33.86 2.72 -1.10
CA ALA A 91 32.83 2.30 -2.05
C ALA A 91 33.25 2.43 -3.53
N ARG A 92 34.37 3.11 -3.81
CA ARG A 92 35.00 3.19 -5.14
C ARG A 92 36.00 2.05 -5.34
#